data_AF-A0A4Y2KLH2-F1
#
_entry.id   AF-A0A4Y2KLH2-F1
#
_cell.length_a   1.000
_cell.length_b   1.000
_cell.length_c   1.000
_cell.angle_alpha   90.00
_cell.angle_beta   90.00
_cell.angle_gamma   90.00
#
_symmetry.space_group_name_H-M   'P 1'
#
loop_
_entity.id
_entity.type
_entity.pdbx_description
1 polymer ?
#
loop_
_entity_poly.entity_id
_entity_poly.type
_entity_poly.pdbx_seq_one_letter_code
_entity_poly.pdbx_strand_id
1 'polypeptide(L)'
;MAAEQERLKMEIELEKLRTSSDGSANPKHEKPSCYELTKNIPNFDPKNGDIALFLSSFERQAKRAQIDTKDWVSGLLMLMPSDIVQLIARESEVNFDNYNYIKSVLLKIFKLCSEEFRKKFLHHQKNSEKSWREFTFEISNYFQEWIEGLKIDSFEKLKNLIITDQIKRRVPFETKDHFLDEWTRLVSPSELADKLDELVRSDCKYETERKQQFNPIKKHTESNQRTVRHKPFTGAWNARNMGYPSRNGESK
;
A
#
# COMPACT_ATOMS: atom_id res chain seq x y z
N MET A 1 -77.80 30.03 -17.87
CA MET A 1 -77.73 28.55 -17.89
C MET A 1 -76.77 28.04 -18.97
N ALA A 2 -77.01 28.22 -20.27
CA ALA A 2 -76.09 27.70 -21.32
C ALA A 2 -74.74 28.46 -21.41
N ALA A 3 -74.77 29.80 -21.33
CA ALA A 3 -73.55 30.62 -21.42
C ALA A 3 -72.57 30.39 -20.26
N GLU A 4 -73.06 30.06 -19.06
CA GLU A 4 -72.19 29.78 -17.90
C GLU A 4 -71.49 28.42 -18.05
N GLN A 5 -72.16 27.42 -18.61
CA GLN A 5 -71.54 26.11 -18.90
C GLN A 5 -70.43 26.22 -19.95
N GLU A 6 -70.59 27.11 -20.93
CA GLU A 6 -69.59 27.32 -21.97
C GLU A 6 -68.34 28.03 -21.42
N ARG A 7 -68.52 29.01 -20.52
CA ARG A 7 -67.40 29.66 -19.81
C ARG A 7 -66.64 28.68 -18.93
N LEU A 8 -67.37 27.81 -18.21
CA LEU A 8 -66.74 26.79 -17.36
C LEU A 8 -65.95 25.76 -18.18
N LYS A 9 -66.45 25.37 -19.36
CA LYS A 9 -65.71 24.48 -20.28
C LYS A 9 -64.43 25.14 -20.80
N MET A 10 -64.51 26.41 -21.17
CA MET A 10 -63.36 27.17 -21.69
C MET A 10 -62.30 27.36 -20.60
N GLU A 11 -62.71 27.57 -19.35
CA GLU A 11 -61.81 27.69 -18.18
C GLU A 11 -61.12 26.35 -17.85
N ILE A 12 -61.85 25.23 -17.90
CA ILE A 12 -61.27 23.89 -17.73
C ILE A 12 -60.28 23.57 -18.85
N GLU A 13 -60.56 23.98 -20.09
CA GLU A 13 -59.67 23.76 -21.23
C GLU A 13 -58.38 24.60 -21.11
N LEU A 14 -58.49 25.86 -20.66
CA LEU A 14 -57.35 26.72 -20.37
C LEU A 14 -56.49 26.18 -19.21
N GLU A 15 -57.09 25.62 -18.17
CA GLU A 15 -56.37 25.01 -17.05
C GLU A 15 -55.66 23.69 -17.46
N LYS A 16 -56.25 22.95 -18.40
CA LYS A 16 -55.65 21.74 -19.00
C LYS A 16 -54.47 22.07 -19.92
N LEU A 17 -54.51 23.21 -20.60
CA LEU A 17 -53.39 23.73 -21.41
C LEU A 17 -52.26 24.31 -20.54
N ARG A 18 -52.58 24.92 -19.38
CA ARG A 18 -51.56 25.34 -18.40
C ARG A 18 -50.84 24.15 -17.76
N THR A 19 -51.57 23.11 -17.39
CA THR A 19 -50.99 21.90 -16.77
C THR A 19 -50.24 20.99 -17.75
N SER A 20 -50.41 21.16 -19.07
CA SER A 20 -49.62 20.44 -20.08
C SER A 20 -48.37 21.21 -20.56
N SER A 21 -48.23 22.50 -20.22
CA SER A 21 -47.09 23.33 -20.62
C SER A 21 -45.88 23.27 -19.68
N ASP A 22 -45.95 22.52 -18.57
CA ASP A 22 -44.80 22.25 -17.68
C ASP A 22 -44.05 20.94 -18.03
N GLY A 23 -44.36 20.35 -19.18
CA GLY A 23 -43.65 19.21 -19.77
C GLY A 23 -42.39 19.60 -20.55
N SER A 24 -41.58 20.52 -20.04
CA SER A 24 -40.21 20.73 -20.54
C SER A 24 -39.21 20.77 -19.37
N ALA A 25 -39.36 19.84 -18.44
CA ALA A 25 -38.19 19.23 -17.84
C ALA A 25 -37.50 18.43 -18.96
N ASN A 26 -36.65 19.12 -19.73
CA ASN A 26 -35.55 18.44 -20.41
C ASN A 26 -34.94 17.54 -19.31
N PRO A 27 -34.94 16.19 -19.43
CA PRO A 27 -34.19 15.41 -18.47
C PRO A 27 -32.79 15.98 -18.60
N LYS A 28 -32.31 16.65 -17.55
CA LYS A 28 -30.88 16.85 -17.41
C LYS A 28 -30.36 15.43 -17.53
N HIS A 29 -29.80 15.09 -18.68
CA HIS A 29 -28.94 13.95 -18.80
C HIS A 29 -27.78 14.30 -17.86
N GLU A 30 -28.00 14.08 -16.56
CA GLU A 30 -26.95 14.01 -15.58
C GLU A 30 -26.03 12.97 -16.15
N LYS A 31 -24.90 13.44 -16.68
CA LYS A 31 -23.90 12.57 -17.27
C LYS A 31 -23.64 11.47 -16.26
N PRO A 32 -23.71 10.19 -16.67
CA PRO A 32 -23.49 9.08 -15.75
C PRO A 32 -22.16 9.31 -15.03
N SER A 33 -22.23 9.45 -13.72
CA SER A 33 -21.05 9.77 -12.92
C SER A 33 -20.28 8.50 -12.61
N CYS A 34 -18.95 8.59 -12.57
CA CYS A 34 -18.09 7.45 -12.18
C CYS A 34 -18.41 6.91 -10.76
N TYR A 35 -19.03 7.72 -9.89
CA TYR A 35 -19.55 7.31 -8.59
C TYR A 35 -20.64 6.22 -8.66
N GLU A 36 -21.32 6.04 -9.79
CA GLU A 36 -22.28 4.94 -9.95
C GLU A 36 -21.59 3.56 -10.05
N LEU A 37 -20.28 3.52 -10.34
CA LEU A 37 -19.52 2.28 -10.38
C LEU A 37 -19.23 1.73 -8.99
N THR A 38 -19.02 2.59 -7.98
CA THR A 38 -18.76 2.15 -6.60
C THR A 38 -19.97 1.48 -5.94
N LYS A 39 -21.17 1.69 -6.47
CA LYS A 39 -22.39 1.01 -6.00
C LYS A 39 -22.53 -0.42 -6.53
N ASN A 40 -21.94 -0.71 -7.70
CA ASN A 40 -22.19 -1.95 -8.44
C ASN A 40 -20.97 -2.86 -8.51
N ILE A 41 -19.77 -2.31 -8.29
CA ILE A 41 -18.51 -3.03 -8.36
C ILE A 41 -17.89 -3.02 -6.98
N PRO A 42 -17.57 -4.18 -6.39
CA PRO A 42 -16.84 -4.23 -5.13
C PRO A 42 -15.42 -3.69 -5.34
N ASN A 43 -14.84 -3.12 -4.28
CA ASN A 43 -13.44 -2.73 -4.29
C ASN A 43 -12.55 -3.93 -4.60
N PHE A 44 -11.46 -3.69 -5.32
CA PHE A 44 -10.51 -4.72 -5.69
C PHE A 44 -9.77 -5.25 -4.44
N ASP A 45 -9.72 -6.58 -4.30
CA ASP A 45 -8.92 -7.25 -3.26
C ASP A 45 -7.54 -7.64 -3.84
N PRO A 46 -6.44 -6.98 -3.44
CA PRO A 46 -5.11 -7.27 -3.96
C PRO A 46 -4.49 -8.55 -3.37
N LYS A 47 -5.16 -9.22 -2.42
CA LYS A 47 -4.67 -10.48 -1.82
C LYS A 47 -5.20 -11.72 -2.55
N ASN A 48 -6.45 -11.68 -3.01
CA ASN A 48 -7.13 -12.83 -3.61
C ASN A 48 -7.77 -12.53 -4.98
N GLY A 49 -7.77 -11.27 -5.43
CA GLY A 49 -8.45 -10.85 -6.65
C GLY A 49 -7.58 -10.95 -7.91
N ASP A 50 -8.15 -11.54 -8.97
CA ASP A 50 -7.56 -11.52 -10.30
C ASP A 50 -7.82 -10.15 -10.96
N ILE A 51 -6.75 -9.39 -11.19
CA ILE A 51 -6.84 -8.04 -11.78
C ILE A 51 -7.46 -8.06 -13.18
N ALA A 52 -7.24 -9.11 -13.97
CA ALA A 52 -7.67 -9.16 -15.37
C ALA A 52 -9.18 -9.40 -15.41
N LEU A 53 -9.69 -10.26 -14.53
CA LEU A 53 -11.12 -10.46 -14.33
C LEU A 53 -11.80 -9.22 -13.74
N PHE A 54 -11.15 -8.56 -12.79
CA PHE A 54 -11.64 -7.31 -12.21
C PHE A 54 -11.76 -6.21 -13.28
N LEU A 55 -10.69 -5.95 -14.04
CA LEU A 55 -10.68 -4.95 -15.11
C LEU A 55 -11.73 -5.27 -16.18
N SER A 56 -11.88 -6.54 -16.58
CA SER A 56 -12.94 -6.96 -17.52
C SER A 56 -14.36 -6.69 -16.99
N SER A 57 -14.58 -6.93 -15.70
CA SER A 57 -15.86 -6.66 -15.04
C SER A 57 -16.12 -5.15 -14.95
N PHE A 58 -15.09 -4.39 -14.61
CA PHE A 58 -15.11 -2.93 -14.60
C PHE A 58 -15.48 -2.34 -15.96
N GLU A 59 -14.78 -2.73 -17.03
CA GLU A 59 -15.04 -2.23 -18.39
C GLU A 59 -16.49 -2.53 -18.83
N ARG A 60 -16.98 -3.73 -18.53
CA ARG A 60 -18.35 -4.12 -18.86
C ARG A 60 -19.37 -3.24 -18.13
N GLN A 61 -19.12 -2.92 -16.87
CA GLN A 61 -20.02 -2.13 -16.06
C GLN A 61 -19.95 -0.63 -16.40
N ALA A 62 -18.75 -0.10 -16.67
CA ALA A 62 -18.56 1.26 -17.16
C ALA A 62 -19.26 1.49 -18.51
N LYS A 63 -19.19 0.51 -19.42
CA LYS A 63 -19.94 0.53 -20.69
C LYS A 63 -21.46 0.48 -20.48
N ARG A 64 -21.96 -0.36 -19.57
CA ARG A 64 -23.40 -0.43 -19.25
C ARG A 64 -23.92 0.87 -18.65
N ALA A 65 -23.11 1.50 -17.79
CA ALA A 65 -23.41 2.79 -17.20
C ALA A 65 -23.21 3.97 -18.16
N GLN A 66 -22.75 3.74 -19.40
CA GLN A 66 -22.47 4.77 -20.41
C GLN A 66 -21.53 5.87 -19.91
N ILE A 67 -20.54 5.51 -19.10
CA ILE A 67 -19.54 6.46 -18.59
C ILE A 67 -18.53 6.77 -19.69
N ASP A 68 -18.20 8.05 -19.84
CA ASP A 68 -17.20 8.52 -20.78
C ASP A 68 -15.82 7.93 -20.45
N THR A 69 -15.09 7.45 -21.45
CA THR A 69 -13.77 6.82 -21.28
C THR A 69 -12.76 7.69 -20.55
N LYS A 70 -12.89 9.02 -20.61
CA LYS A 70 -12.03 9.94 -19.84
C LYS A 70 -12.22 9.84 -18.33
N ASP A 71 -13.41 9.43 -17.89
CA ASP A 71 -13.76 9.31 -16.48
C ASP A 71 -13.54 7.89 -15.93
N TRP A 72 -13.11 6.95 -16.79
CA TRP A 72 -12.88 5.56 -16.39
C TRP A 72 -11.71 5.42 -15.42
N VAL A 73 -10.64 6.19 -15.60
CA VAL A 73 -9.49 6.14 -14.69
C VAL A 73 -9.93 6.61 -13.29
N SER A 74 -10.66 7.72 -13.21
CA SER A 74 -11.22 8.22 -11.94
C SER A 74 -12.10 7.18 -11.25
N GLY A 75 -13.01 6.53 -12.00
CA GLY A 75 -13.85 5.46 -11.47
C GLY A 75 -13.06 4.22 -11.04
N LEU A 76 -11.99 3.89 -11.76
CA LEU A 76 -11.11 2.78 -11.41
C LEU A 76 -10.37 3.07 -10.11
N LEU A 77 -9.75 4.24 -9.96
CA LEU A 77 -8.98 4.61 -8.76
C LEU A 77 -9.81 4.56 -7.47
N MET A 78 -11.10 4.92 -7.57
CA MET A 78 -12.03 4.82 -6.44
C MET A 78 -12.26 3.39 -5.94
N LEU A 79 -12.12 2.40 -6.82
CA LEU A 79 -12.34 0.99 -6.51
C LEU A 79 -11.04 0.27 -6.14
N MET A 80 -9.91 0.97 -6.22
CA MET A 80 -8.59 0.38 -6.01
C MET A 80 -8.09 0.66 -4.58
N PRO A 81 -7.36 -0.29 -3.98
CA PRO A 81 -6.63 -0.09 -2.74
C PRO A 81 -5.65 1.09 -2.82
N SER A 82 -5.43 1.77 -1.70
CA SER A 82 -4.61 2.98 -1.62
C SER A 82 -3.16 2.78 -2.06
N ASP A 83 -2.58 1.63 -1.72
CA ASP A 83 -1.22 1.24 -2.12
C ASP A 83 -1.10 1.15 -3.65
N ILE A 84 -2.08 0.56 -4.33
CA ILE A 84 -2.06 0.48 -5.81
C ILE A 84 -2.31 1.85 -6.45
N VAL A 85 -3.19 2.67 -5.87
CA VAL A 85 -3.44 4.04 -6.34
C VAL A 85 -2.16 4.88 -6.27
N GLN A 86 -1.36 4.75 -5.20
CA GLN A 86 -0.09 5.46 -5.07
C GLN A 86 0.94 5.03 -6.13
N LEU A 87 0.95 3.76 -6.54
CA LEU A 87 1.82 3.30 -7.63
C LEU A 87 1.42 3.92 -8.96
N ILE A 88 0.12 3.96 -9.24
CA ILE A 88 -0.40 4.60 -10.44
C ILE A 88 -0.11 6.11 -10.45
N ALA A 89 -0.17 6.77 -9.29
CA ALA A 89 0.11 8.21 -9.16
C ALA A 89 1.56 8.61 -9.47
N ARG A 90 2.50 7.65 -9.53
CA ARG A 90 3.91 7.90 -9.91
C ARG A 90 4.09 7.98 -11.43
N GLU A 91 3.09 7.60 -12.21
CA GLU A 91 3.08 7.74 -13.67
C GLU A 91 2.87 9.20 -14.09
N SER A 92 3.38 9.58 -15.26
CA SER A 92 3.25 10.94 -15.77
C SER A 92 1.79 11.34 -16.04
N GLU A 93 1.42 12.61 -15.79
CA GLU A 93 0.07 13.14 -16.01
C GLU A 93 -0.48 12.87 -17.42
N VAL A 94 0.36 12.94 -18.46
CA VAL A 94 -0.03 12.68 -19.86
C VAL A 94 -0.54 11.25 -20.09
N ASN A 95 -0.04 10.30 -19.29
CA ASN A 95 -0.39 8.89 -19.40
C ASN A 95 -1.48 8.48 -18.39
N PHE A 96 -1.73 9.31 -17.37
CA PHE A 96 -2.65 9.02 -16.28
C PHE A 96 -4.10 8.95 -16.77
N ASP A 97 -4.50 9.87 -17.65
CA ASP A 97 -5.87 9.90 -18.20
C ASP A 97 -6.14 8.80 -19.24
N ASN A 98 -5.10 8.08 -19.68
CA ASN A 98 -5.23 7.01 -20.65
C ASN A 98 -5.54 5.67 -19.96
N TYR A 99 -6.82 5.29 -19.95
CA TYR A 99 -7.27 4.02 -19.40
C TYR A 99 -6.49 2.80 -19.94
N ASN A 100 -6.21 2.74 -21.25
CA ASN A 100 -5.51 1.59 -21.83
C ASN A 100 -4.07 1.50 -21.33
N TYR A 101 -3.41 2.65 -21.11
CA TYR A 101 -2.09 2.71 -20.49
C TYR A 101 -2.17 2.23 -19.04
N ILE A 102 -3.06 2.80 -18.22
CA ILE A 102 -3.25 2.40 -16.81
C ILE A 102 -3.60 0.92 -16.69
N LYS A 103 -4.47 0.41 -17.57
CA LYS A 103 -4.78 -1.02 -17.68
C LYS A 103 -3.52 -1.84 -17.94
N SER A 104 -2.65 -1.40 -18.84
CA SER A 104 -1.38 -2.10 -19.12
C SER A 104 -0.41 -2.05 -17.94
N VAL A 105 -0.36 -0.94 -17.21
CA VAL A 105 0.46 -0.78 -15.99
C VAL A 105 -0.05 -1.71 -14.90
N LEU A 106 -1.36 -1.71 -14.62
CA LEU A 106 -1.98 -2.63 -13.67
C LEU A 106 -1.77 -4.08 -14.08
N LEU A 107 -2.07 -4.43 -15.33
CA LEU A 107 -1.81 -5.77 -15.84
C LEU A 107 -0.32 -6.12 -15.77
N LYS A 108 0.61 -5.17 -15.83
CA LYS A 108 2.04 -5.44 -15.62
C LYS A 108 2.35 -5.65 -14.14
N ILE A 109 1.87 -4.79 -13.24
CA ILE A 109 2.02 -4.90 -11.78
C ILE A 109 1.54 -6.27 -11.30
N PHE A 110 0.41 -6.75 -11.83
CA PHE A 110 -0.22 -8.01 -11.46
C PHE A 110 0.09 -9.20 -12.41
N LYS A 111 0.47 -9.03 -13.68
CA LYS A 111 1.11 -10.14 -14.46
C LYS A 111 2.50 -10.45 -13.91
N LEU A 112 3.13 -9.50 -13.21
CA LEU A 112 4.29 -9.72 -12.35
C LEU A 112 3.91 -10.41 -11.02
N CYS A 113 2.76 -11.08 -10.93
CA CYS A 113 2.31 -11.87 -9.76
C CYS A 113 3.16 -13.10 -9.42
N SER A 114 4.43 -13.12 -9.82
CA SER A 114 5.51 -13.68 -9.02
C SER A 114 5.28 -13.49 -7.52
N GLU A 115 4.81 -12.31 -7.08
CA GLU A 115 4.51 -12.07 -5.68
C GLU A 115 3.26 -12.80 -5.15
N GLU A 116 2.23 -13.06 -5.96
CA GLU A 116 1.12 -13.92 -5.54
C GLU A 116 1.57 -15.36 -5.41
N PHE A 117 2.33 -15.86 -6.39
CA PHE A 117 2.89 -17.20 -6.34
C PHE A 117 3.85 -17.36 -5.16
N ARG A 118 4.66 -16.33 -4.86
CA ARG A 118 5.45 -16.24 -3.63
C ARG A 118 4.58 -16.30 -2.39
N LYS A 119 3.52 -15.48 -2.29
CA LYS A 119 2.61 -15.48 -1.14
C LYS A 119 1.95 -16.84 -0.95
N LYS A 120 1.48 -17.47 -2.04
CA LYS A 120 0.93 -18.82 -2.05
C LYS A 120 1.99 -19.82 -1.59
N PHE A 121 3.19 -19.82 -2.18
CA PHE A 121 4.30 -20.67 -1.76
C PHE A 121 4.61 -20.57 -0.24
N LEU A 122 4.56 -19.37 0.33
CA LEU A 122 4.90 -19.13 1.75
C LEU A 122 3.77 -19.41 2.74
N HIS A 123 2.53 -19.16 2.36
CA HIS A 123 1.38 -19.24 3.27
C HIS A 123 0.43 -20.39 2.94
N HIS A 124 0.71 -21.19 1.91
CA HIS A 124 -0.13 -22.32 1.55
C HIS A 124 -0.12 -23.37 2.66
N GLN A 125 -1.31 -23.77 3.07
CA GLN A 125 -1.52 -24.76 4.12
C GLN A 125 -2.16 -25.99 3.51
N LYS A 126 -1.81 -27.17 4.06
CA LYS A 126 -2.38 -28.42 3.60
C LYS A 126 -3.84 -28.52 4.05
N ASN A 127 -4.75 -28.72 3.09
CA ASN A 127 -6.14 -29.05 3.39
C ASN A 127 -6.26 -30.47 3.97
N SER A 128 -7.20 -30.69 4.88
CA SER A 128 -7.48 -32.01 5.48
C SER A 128 -7.85 -33.06 4.43
N GLU A 129 -8.54 -32.65 3.37
CA GLU A 129 -9.03 -33.50 2.28
C GLU A 129 -7.95 -33.88 1.25
N LYS A 130 -6.89 -33.08 1.12
CA LYS A 130 -5.83 -33.29 0.12
C LYS A 130 -4.76 -34.25 0.62
N SER A 131 -4.24 -35.06 -0.29
CA SER A 131 -3.06 -35.89 -0.07
C SER A 131 -1.79 -35.04 0.01
N TRP A 132 -0.74 -35.58 0.63
CA TRP A 132 0.58 -34.94 0.63
C TRP A 132 1.19 -34.80 -0.76
N ARG A 133 0.84 -35.68 -1.72
CA ARG A 133 1.33 -35.59 -3.10
C ARG A 133 0.75 -34.36 -3.80
N GLU A 134 -0.54 -34.12 -3.63
CA GLU A 134 -1.22 -32.93 -4.18
C GLU A 134 -0.67 -31.65 -3.56
N PHE A 135 -0.46 -31.63 -2.24
CA PHE A 135 0.15 -30.47 -1.58
C PHE A 135 1.57 -30.18 -2.11
N THR A 136 2.41 -31.20 -2.25
CA THR A 136 3.76 -31.04 -2.83
C THR A 136 3.71 -30.52 -4.26
N PHE A 137 2.77 -31.04 -5.08
CA PHE A 137 2.59 -30.57 -6.45
C PHE A 137 2.20 -29.09 -6.48
N GLU A 138 1.24 -28.67 -5.64
CA GLU A 138 0.79 -27.28 -5.55
C GLU A 138 1.92 -26.32 -5.12
N ILE A 139 2.65 -26.67 -4.05
CA ILE A 139 3.80 -25.88 -3.58
C ILE A 139 4.88 -25.78 -4.67
N SER A 140 5.18 -26.89 -5.35
CA SER A 140 6.20 -26.91 -6.41
C SER A 140 5.77 -26.04 -7.59
N ASN A 141 4.50 -26.09 -7.97
CA ASN A 141 3.95 -25.26 -9.03
C ASN A 141 4.02 -23.77 -8.66
N TYR A 142 3.63 -23.41 -7.43
CA TYR A 142 3.75 -22.01 -6.98
C TYR A 142 5.19 -21.52 -6.99
N PHE A 143 6.14 -22.35 -6.58
CA PHE A 143 7.55 -21.99 -6.64
C PHE A 143 8.04 -21.80 -8.07
N GLN A 144 7.67 -22.71 -8.98
CA GLN A 144 8.05 -22.65 -10.40
C GLN A 144 7.52 -21.38 -11.07
N GLU A 145 6.22 -21.11 -10.92
CA GLU A 145 5.58 -19.91 -11.47
C GLU A 145 6.18 -18.61 -10.88
N TRP A 146 6.59 -18.65 -9.60
CA TRP A 146 7.27 -17.52 -8.97
C TRP A 146 8.61 -17.21 -9.64
N ILE A 147 9.47 -18.21 -9.82
CA ILE A 147 10.82 -18.02 -10.41
C ILE A 147 10.75 -17.73 -11.91
N GLU A 148 9.77 -18.29 -12.62
CA GLU A 148 9.53 -18.02 -14.04
C GLU A 148 9.07 -16.58 -14.26
N GLY A 149 8.14 -16.09 -13.44
CA GLY A 149 7.68 -14.70 -13.52
C GLY A 149 8.79 -13.66 -13.26
N LEU A 150 9.81 -14.03 -12.48
CA LEU A 150 11.01 -13.22 -12.23
C LEU A 150 12.15 -13.49 -13.24
N LYS A 151 11.95 -14.40 -14.20
CA LYS A 151 12.94 -14.81 -15.21
C LYS A 151 14.27 -15.25 -14.59
N ILE A 152 14.19 -16.03 -13.53
CA ILE A 152 15.37 -16.60 -12.85
C ILE A 152 15.85 -17.80 -13.66
N ASP A 153 17.03 -17.66 -14.26
CA ASP A 153 17.62 -18.63 -15.21
C ASP A 153 18.89 -19.33 -14.67
N SER A 154 19.33 -18.97 -13.46
CA SER A 154 20.60 -19.43 -12.90
C SER A 154 20.51 -19.66 -11.40
N PHE A 155 21.30 -20.62 -10.92
CA PHE A 155 21.35 -20.97 -9.51
C PHE A 155 21.75 -19.78 -8.62
N GLU A 156 22.70 -18.94 -9.08
CA GLU A 156 23.09 -17.73 -8.35
C GLU A 156 21.94 -16.72 -8.23
N LYS A 157 21.18 -16.48 -9.31
CA LYS A 157 19.99 -15.62 -9.25
C LYS A 157 18.93 -16.20 -8.30
N LEU A 158 18.77 -17.52 -8.26
CA LEU A 158 17.86 -18.17 -7.32
C LEU A 158 18.30 -17.99 -5.86
N LYS A 159 19.57 -18.23 -5.57
CA LYS A 159 20.15 -18.01 -4.23
C LYS A 159 19.95 -16.55 -3.79
N ASN A 160 20.24 -15.61 -4.68
CA ASN A 160 20.02 -14.19 -4.46
C ASN A 160 18.55 -13.87 -4.17
N LEU A 161 17.61 -14.45 -4.92
CA LEU A 161 16.18 -14.31 -4.68
C LEU A 161 15.79 -14.76 -3.27
N ILE A 162 16.23 -15.95 -2.85
CA ILE A 162 15.89 -16.50 -1.53
C ILE A 162 16.47 -15.65 -0.40
N ILE A 163 17.72 -15.20 -0.52
CA ILE A 163 18.35 -14.31 0.47
C ILE A 163 17.59 -12.97 0.53
N THR A 164 17.28 -12.40 -0.63
CA THR A 164 16.53 -11.15 -0.74
C THR A 164 15.14 -11.28 -0.10
N ASP A 165 14.44 -12.39 -0.35
CA ASP A 165 13.15 -12.71 0.26
C ASP A 165 13.23 -12.68 1.79
N GLN A 166 14.28 -13.28 2.36
CA GLN A 166 14.52 -13.30 3.80
C GLN A 166 14.77 -11.92 4.40
N ILE A 167 15.51 -11.06 3.69
CA ILE A 167 15.74 -9.67 4.11
C ILE A 167 14.41 -8.91 4.07
N LYS A 168 13.65 -9.01 2.96
CA LYS A 168 12.35 -8.35 2.80
C LYS A 168 11.36 -8.65 3.91
N ARG A 169 11.40 -9.84 4.52
CA ARG A 169 10.53 -10.20 5.66
C ARG A 169 10.86 -9.49 6.97
N ARG A 170 12.09 -8.98 7.10
CA ARG A 170 12.59 -8.29 8.30
C ARG A 170 12.47 -6.77 8.18
N VAL A 171 12.18 -6.27 6.98
CA VAL A 171 12.00 -4.84 6.73
C VAL A 171 10.62 -4.40 7.21
N PRO A 172 10.52 -3.33 8.02
CA PRO A 172 9.25 -2.76 8.43
C PRO A 172 8.37 -2.34 7.25
N PHE A 173 7.06 -2.31 7.46
CA PHE A 173 6.11 -1.99 6.40
C PHE A 173 6.28 -0.55 5.90
N GLU A 174 6.60 0.37 6.81
CA GLU A 174 6.83 1.80 6.54
C GLU A 174 7.98 1.98 5.53
N THR A 175 9.07 1.24 5.73
CA THR A 175 10.22 1.24 4.82
C THR A 175 9.88 0.62 3.46
N LYS A 176 9.02 -0.39 3.42
CA LYS A 176 8.60 -1.08 2.19
C LYS A 176 7.76 -0.18 1.29
N ASP A 177 6.94 0.71 1.85
CA ASP A 177 6.04 1.61 1.12
C ASP A 177 6.78 2.52 0.12
N HIS A 178 7.99 2.95 0.51
CA HIS A 178 8.88 3.76 -0.34
C HIS A 178 9.30 3.05 -1.63
N PHE A 179 9.32 1.72 -1.65
CA PHE A 179 9.87 0.92 -2.76
C PHE A 179 8.83 0.09 -3.50
N LEU A 180 7.52 0.28 -3.27
CA LEU A 180 6.47 -0.63 -3.76
C LEU A 180 6.58 -1.05 -5.24
N ASP A 181 6.94 -0.14 -6.15
CA ASP A 181 7.09 -0.42 -7.60
C ASP A 181 8.24 -1.36 -7.94
N GLU A 182 9.33 -1.25 -7.17
CA GLU A 182 10.57 -1.98 -7.38
C GLU A 182 10.67 -3.20 -6.45
N TRP A 183 9.94 -3.19 -5.33
CA TRP A 183 10.03 -4.16 -4.26
C TRP A 183 9.85 -5.60 -4.74
N THR A 184 8.97 -5.81 -5.72
CA THR A 184 8.67 -7.14 -6.27
C THR A 184 9.76 -7.61 -7.25
N ARG A 185 10.50 -6.67 -7.87
CA ARG A 185 11.55 -6.91 -8.86
C ARG A 185 12.95 -6.98 -8.26
N LEU A 186 13.15 -6.45 -7.05
CA LEU A 186 14.42 -6.54 -6.34
C LEU A 186 14.73 -8.01 -6.01
N VAL A 187 15.66 -8.60 -6.74
CA VAL A 187 16.12 -9.99 -6.54
C VAL A 187 17.57 -10.06 -6.06
N SER A 188 18.27 -8.92 -6.03
CA SER A 188 19.65 -8.81 -5.59
C SER A 188 19.72 -8.39 -4.11
N PRO A 189 20.39 -9.19 -3.24
CA PRO A 189 20.53 -8.86 -1.83
C PRO A 189 21.31 -7.56 -1.59
N SER A 190 22.37 -7.32 -2.37
CA SER A 190 23.21 -6.13 -2.22
C SER A 190 22.45 -4.87 -2.62
N GLU A 191 21.74 -4.92 -3.76
CA GLU A 191 20.93 -3.80 -4.24
C GLU A 191 19.82 -3.44 -3.25
N LEU A 192 19.16 -4.44 -2.66
CA LEU A 192 18.17 -4.22 -1.62
C LEU A 192 18.81 -3.58 -0.38
N ALA A 193 19.96 -4.08 0.07
CA ALA A 193 20.66 -3.53 1.24
C ALA A 193 21.08 -2.07 1.02
N ASP A 194 21.65 -1.75 -0.14
CA ASP A 194 22.07 -0.40 -0.49
C ASP A 194 20.89 0.59 -0.46
N LYS A 195 19.75 0.21 -1.03
CA LYS A 195 18.52 1.02 -1.02
C LYS A 195 17.96 1.22 0.39
N LEU A 196 17.98 0.18 1.23
CA LEU A 196 17.52 0.28 2.62
C LEU A 196 18.43 1.21 3.44
N ASP A 197 19.74 1.09 3.29
CA ASP A 197 20.72 1.94 3.97
C ASP A 197 20.62 3.40 3.53
N GLU A 198 20.36 3.66 2.24
CA GLU A 198 20.15 5.01 1.72
C GLU A 198 18.92 5.68 2.33
N LEU A 199 17.81 4.94 2.47
CA LEU A 199 16.61 5.44 3.16
C LEU A 199 16.92 5.79 4.62
N VAL A 200 17.55 4.87 5.35
CA VAL A 200 17.92 5.08 6.76
C VAL A 200 18.83 6.30 6.93
N ARG A 201 19.82 6.46 6.03
CA ARG A 201 20.71 7.64 6.03
C ARG A 201 19.94 8.93 5.78
N SER A 202 18.94 8.89 4.89
CA SER A 202 18.12 10.07 4.57
C SER A 202 17.26 10.47 5.76
N ASP A 203 16.55 9.52 6.38
CA ASP A 203 15.73 9.75 7.57
C ASP A 203 16.56 10.28 8.75
N CYS A 204 17.75 9.72 8.96
CA CYS A 204 18.69 10.19 9.99
C CYS A 204 19.17 11.63 9.75
N LYS A 205 19.39 12.03 8.49
CA LYS A 205 19.77 13.41 8.14
C LYS A 205 18.63 14.38 8.42
N TYR A 206 17.41 14.07 7.99
CA TYR A 206 16.23 14.90 8.27
C TYR A 206 15.99 15.08 9.77
N GLU A 207 16.12 14.01 10.57
CA GLU A 207 16.00 14.12 12.03
C GLU A 207 17.10 15.00 12.64
N THR A 208 18.33 14.89 12.14
CA THR A 208 19.46 15.66 12.64
C THR A 208 19.30 17.15 12.33
N GLU A 209 18.88 17.48 11.11
CA GLU A 209 18.61 18.86 10.69
C GLU A 209 17.44 19.48 11.46
N ARG A 210 16.37 18.70 11.69
CA ARG A 210 15.23 19.14 12.51
C ARG A 210 15.62 19.39 13.96
N LYS A 211 16.46 18.53 14.56
CA LYS A 211 16.98 18.72 15.93
C LYS A 211 17.93 19.92 16.03
N GLN A 212 18.66 20.26 14.97
CA GLN A 212 19.49 21.47 14.92
C GLN A 212 18.66 22.75 14.78
N GLN A 213 17.56 22.73 14.03
CA GLN A 213 16.65 23.88 13.90
C GLN A 213 15.86 24.17 15.19
N PHE A 214 15.56 23.15 16.01
CA PHE A 214 14.82 23.30 17.26
C PHE A 214 15.67 23.60 18.51
N ASN A 215 17.00 23.77 18.37
CA ASN A 215 17.88 24.17 19.48
C ASN A 215 18.36 25.63 19.35
N PRO A 216 17.61 26.63 19.85
CA PRO A 216 18.18 27.94 20.09
C PRO A 216 18.88 27.97 21.46
N ILE A 217 20.21 28.15 21.42
CA ILE A 217 21.03 28.82 22.44
C ILE A 217 21.20 28.10 23.80
N LYS A 218 22.39 27.48 23.98
CA LYS A 218 23.22 27.69 25.18
C LYS A 218 24.69 27.79 24.77
N LYS A 219 25.08 28.95 24.23
CA LYS A 219 26.47 29.40 24.27
C LYS A 219 26.50 30.81 24.84
N HIS A 220 27.50 31.03 25.68
CA HIS A 220 27.82 32.21 26.49
C HIS A 220 27.15 32.34 27.85
N THR A 221 27.85 31.88 28.88
CA THR A 221 28.36 32.82 29.89
C THR A 221 29.67 32.27 30.47
N GLU A 222 30.80 32.87 30.08
CA GLU A 222 32.00 32.86 30.91
C GLU A 222 31.70 33.65 32.18
N SER A 223 31.98 33.08 33.35
CA SER A 223 32.14 33.86 34.58
C SER A 223 33.16 33.16 35.48
N ASN A 224 34.33 33.79 35.57
CA ASN A 224 35.40 33.56 36.52
C ASN A 224 34.89 33.37 37.96
N GLN A 225 35.28 32.29 38.64
CA GLN A 225 35.60 32.34 40.08
C GLN A 225 36.76 31.40 40.46
N ARG A 226 37.91 32.06 40.70
CA ARG A 226 39.03 31.81 41.64
C ARG A 226 39.15 30.44 42.35
N THR A 227 40.32 29.83 42.11
CA THR A 227 41.23 29.13 43.05
C THR A 227 40.78 28.89 44.50
N VAL A 228 40.69 27.61 44.90
CA VAL A 228 41.31 27.11 46.15
C VAL A 228 41.86 25.70 45.90
N ARG A 229 43.15 25.53 46.20
CA ARG A 229 43.90 24.27 46.15
C ARG A 229 43.77 23.58 47.52
N HIS A 230 43.32 22.34 47.57
CA HIS A 230 43.60 21.45 48.71
C HIS A 230 44.19 20.12 48.23
N LYS A 231 45.30 19.74 48.89
CA LYS A 231 46.15 18.56 48.62
C LYS A 231 45.44 17.23 48.95
N PRO A 232 45.92 16.10 48.39
CA PRO A 232 45.37 14.78 48.67
C PRO A 232 45.87 14.25 50.01
N PHE A 233 45.00 13.57 50.77
CA PHE A 233 45.39 12.82 51.96
C PHE A 233 45.45 11.33 51.61
N THR A 234 46.66 10.82 51.48
CA THR A 234 46.98 9.39 51.41
C THR A 234 46.95 8.80 52.82
N GLY A 235 46.27 7.66 53.00
CA GLY A 235 46.35 6.85 54.22
C GLY A 235 46.00 5.39 53.90
N ALA A 236 47.02 4.54 53.90
CA ALA A 236 46.93 3.09 53.70
C ALA A 236 46.74 2.33 55.02
N TRP A 237 46.39 1.04 54.90
CA TRP A 237 46.38 -0.05 55.90
C TRP A 237 45.12 -0.11 56.81
N ASN A 238 44.54 -1.25 57.19
CA ASN A 238 44.93 -2.66 57.04
C ASN A 238 43.74 -3.61 57.30
N ALA A 239 43.86 -4.83 56.77
CA ALA A 239 42.98 -5.96 57.00
C ALA A 239 42.97 -6.44 58.46
N ARG A 240 41.81 -6.90 58.96
CA ARG A 240 41.70 -7.91 60.02
C ARG A 240 40.28 -8.50 60.09
N ASN A 241 40.24 -9.81 60.36
CA ASN A 241 39.11 -10.72 60.61
C ASN A 241 38.54 -11.37 59.34
N MET A 242 39.11 -12.48 58.84
CA MET A 242 39.09 -13.86 59.36
C MET A 242 37.69 -14.38 59.71
N GLY A 243 37.24 -15.39 58.96
CA GLY A 243 36.14 -16.26 59.36
C GLY A 243 35.40 -16.94 58.20
N TYR A 244 36.00 -17.96 57.57
CA TYR A 244 35.21 -19.07 57.01
C TYR A 244 34.87 -20.04 58.15
N PRO A 245 33.72 -20.72 58.10
CA PRO A 245 33.78 -22.10 57.62
C PRO A 245 32.61 -22.51 56.69
N SER A 246 32.97 -23.45 55.82
CA SER A 246 32.15 -24.32 54.98
C SER A 246 30.91 -24.92 55.67
N ARG A 247 29.90 -25.34 54.89
CA ARG A 247 29.68 -26.76 54.53
C ARG A 247 28.27 -27.05 53.96
N ASN A 248 28.28 -27.64 52.75
CA ASN A 248 27.44 -28.68 52.13
C ASN A 248 25.90 -28.60 52.03
N GLY A 249 25.43 -29.16 50.90
CA GLY A 249 24.15 -29.88 50.78
C GLY A 249 23.39 -29.47 49.51
N GLU A 250 23.80 -29.94 48.33
CA GLU A 250 23.26 -31.12 47.64
C GLU A 250 21.90 -30.94 46.95
N SER A 251 21.92 -31.40 45.70
CA SER A 251 20.84 -31.49 44.73
C SER A 251 19.66 -32.35 45.18
N LYS A 252 18.47 -31.98 44.71
CA LYS A 252 17.67 -32.83 43.83
C LYS A 252 16.75 -31.98 42.96
#